data_AF-A0A2S9YAD4-F1
#
_entry.id   AF-A0A2S9YAD4-F1
#
_cell.length_a   1.000
_cell.length_b   1.000
_cell.length_c   1.000
_cell.angle_alpha   90.00
_cell.angle_beta   90.00
_cell.angle_gamma   90.00
#
_symmetry.space_group_name_H-M   'P 1'
#
loop_
_entity.id
_entity.type
_entity.pdbx_description
1 polymer ?
#
loop_
_entity_poly.entity_id
_entity_poly.type
_entity_poly.pdbx_seq_one_letter_code
_entity_poly.pdbx_strand_id
1 'polypeptide(L)'
;MGERRPRKPSAAAAGGAAKPSRGQRGWSRARRPEQKRQRRATILEAAIELLDEGGLEAASLSEIARRSKISKANLYRYFESREAILLAVSLDELEAWLDALTTRVETIAEGPVGSRLEAIADAVVETLLARPRVSVLVASLSSVLEHNVGTAVVIEFKRSLHALTGAPTEALARAAPGLGVDGARTFMTFVFVSVAGVHPVANPAPAVAEVLADPEFAEMCVEFAPFVRAHALTVLRGLLASP
;
A
#
# COMPACT_ATOMS: atom_id res chain seq x y z
N MET A 1 -12.62 15.38 -96.61
CA MET A 1 -11.75 15.15 -97.80
C MET A 1 -10.75 16.28 -97.84
N GLY A 2 -9.43 16.00 -97.93
CA GLY A 2 -8.38 16.96 -97.51
C GLY A 2 -8.29 17.00 -95.98
N GLU A 3 -7.34 16.41 -95.24
CA GLU A 3 -5.87 16.27 -95.37
C GLU A 3 -5.07 17.49 -94.83
N ARG A 4 -4.45 17.34 -93.66
CA ARG A 4 -2.98 17.15 -93.41
C ARG A 4 -2.23 18.48 -93.25
N ARG A 5 -1.80 18.85 -92.02
CA ARG A 5 -0.45 18.59 -91.41
C ARG A 5 0.65 19.55 -91.94
N PRO A 6 1.85 19.65 -91.32
CA PRO A 6 2.36 19.06 -90.06
C PRO A 6 2.43 20.15 -88.94
N ARG A 7 3.31 20.20 -87.91
CA ARG A 7 4.41 19.36 -87.36
C ARG A 7 4.53 19.62 -85.82
N LYS A 8 5.57 19.07 -85.18
CA LYS A 8 6.19 19.57 -83.93
C LYS A 8 7.68 19.86 -84.22
N PRO A 9 8.39 20.64 -83.38
CA PRO A 9 9.23 20.07 -82.31
C PRO A 9 9.17 20.88 -80.98
N SER A 10 9.85 20.56 -79.88
CA SER A 10 10.24 19.28 -79.25
C SER A 10 10.94 19.57 -77.90
N ALA A 11 10.74 18.76 -76.84
CA ALA A 11 11.51 18.76 -75.56
C ALA A 11 11.47 20.09 -74.74
N ALA A 12 11.91 20.23 -73.48
CA ALA A 12 12.03 19.38 -72.26
C ALA A 12 12.46 20.30 -71.08
N ALA A 13 12.33 20.01 -69.77
CA ALA A 13 11.49 19.10 -68.96
C ALA A 13 11.65 19.50 -67.46
N ALA A 14 10.96 18.80 -66.53
CA ALA A 14 10.95 19.03 -65.06
C ALA A 14 10.31 20.37 -64.59
N GLY A 15 9.79 20.51 -63.36
CA GLY A 15 9.53 19.50 -62.32
C GLY A 15 8.80 20.12 -61.12
N GLY A 16 7.50 19.88 -60.98
CA GLY A 16 6.62 20.59 -60.02
C GLY A 16 6.19 19.75 -58.81
N ALA A 17 6.73 20.07 -57.63
CA ALA A 17 6.58 19.34 -56.37
C ALA A 17 5.17 18.82 -56.02
N ALA A 18 5.07 17.51 -55.74
CA ALA A 18 3.97 16.94 -54.98
C ALA A 18 4.04 17.42 -53.51
N LYS A 19 2.90 17.73 -52.89
CA LYS A 19 2.85 18.16 -51.48
C LYS A 19 3.21 16.99 -50.56
N PRO A 20 4.19 17.12 -49.64
CA PRO A 20 4.59 16.02 -48.77
C PRO A 20 3.51 15.68 -47.75
N SER A 21 3.25 14.39 -47.57
CA SER A 21 2.40 13.87 -46.50
C SER A 21 3.08 14.09 -45.14
N ARG A 22 2.46 14.90 -44.27
CA ARG A 22 2.90 15.06 -42.88
C ARG A 22 2.59 13.78 -42.08
N GLY A 23 3.53 12.85 -42.10
CA GLY A 23 3.59 11.77 -41.12
C GLY A 23 3.83 12.28 -39.70
N GLN A 24 3.91 11.34 -38.75
CA GLN A 24 4.40 11.55 -37.38
C GLN A 24 3.62 12.57 -36.52
N ARG A 25 2.46 12.14 -36.00
CA ARG A 25 2.07 12.48 -34.61
C ARG A 25 2.20 11.25 -33.71
N GLY A 26 3.44 10.83 -33.49
CA GLY A 26 3.83 9.79 -32.54
C GLY A 26 3.65 10.19 -31.06
N TRP A 27 2.57 10.91 -30.72
CA TRP A 27 2.35 11.49 -29.39
C TRP A 27 0.94 11.19 -28.86
N SER A 28 0.55 9.91 -28.87
CA SER A 28 -0.72 9.49 -28.24
C SER A 28 -0.66 8.17 -27.45
N ARG A 29 0.50 7.50 -27.34
CA ARG A 29 0.65 6.34 -26.45
C ARG A 29 1.40 6.68 -25.15
N ALA A 30 2.60 7.25 -25.21
CA ALA A 30 3.43 7.54 -24.02
C ALA A 30 2.73 8.36 -22.91
N ARG A 31 1.88 9.35 -23.25
CA ARG A 31 1.12 10.12 -22.24
C ARG A 31 0.06 9.30 -21.48
N ARG A 32 -0.47 8.20 -22.02
CA ARG A 32 -1.64 7.51 -21.42
C ARG A 32 -1.31 6.70 -20.16
N PRO A 33 -0.24 5.88 -20.10
CA PRO A 33 0.15 5.20 -18.87
C PRO A 33 0.50 6.18 -17.75
N GLU A 34 1.26 7.24 -18.09
CA GLU A 34 1.70 8.24 -17.12
C GLU A 34 0.53 9.04 -16.55
N GLN A 35 -0.38 9.52 -17.39
CA GLN A 35 -1.60 10.17 -16.93
C GLN A 35 -2.51 9.22 -16.14
N LYS A 36 -2.49 7.90 -16.40
CA LYS A 36 -3.20 6.92 -15.56
C LYS A 36 -2.53 6.76 -14.19
N ARG A 37 -1.20 6.71 -14.12
CA ARG A 37 -0.43 6.66 -12.87
C ARG A 37 -0.67 7.89 -12.01
N GLN A 38 -0.47 9.10 -12.56
CA GLN A 38 -0.69 10.35 -11.83
C GLN A 38 -2.14 10.46 -11.32
N ARG A 39 -3.12 10.03 -12.11
CA ARG A 39 -4.52 9.98 -11.66
C ARG A 39 -4.78 8.93 -10.58
N ARG A 40 -4.11 7.77 -10.59
CA ARG A 40 -4.16 6.81 -9.48
C ARG A 40 -3.57 7.42 -8.20
N ALA A 41 -2.39 8.05 -8.30
CA ALA A 41 -1.74 8.71 -7.17
C ALA A 41 -2.64 9.76 -6.51
N THR A 42 -3.22 10.69 -7.28
CA THR A 42 -4.14 11.72 -6.75
C THR A 42 -5.47 11.16 -6.20
N ILE A 43 -5.83 9.90 -6.48
CA ILE A 43 -6.97 9.22 -5.83
C ILE A 43 -6.54 8.64 -4.47
N LEU A 44 -5.32 8.11 -4.36
CA LEU A 44 -4.77 7.53 -3.14
C LEU A 44 -4.37 8.61 -2.13
N GLU A 45 -3.68 9.65 -2.59
CA GLU A 45 -3.38 10.90 -1.86
C GLU A 45 -4.66 11.48 -1.22
N ALA A 46 -5.72 11.63 -2.02
CA ALA A 46 -7.03 12.07 -1.56
C ALA A 46 -7.77 11.09 -0.63
N ALA A 47 -7.39 9.82 -0.58
CA ALA A 47 -7.92 8.85 0.39
C ALA A 47 -7.09 8.84 1.69
N ILE A 48 -5.77 9.06 1.59
CA ILE A 48 -4.84 9.22 2.71
C ILE A 48 -5.21 10.45 3.55
N GLU A 49 -5.42 11.61 2.90
CA GLU A 49 -5.90 12.82 3.59
C GLU A 49 -7.17 12.57 4.44
N LEU A 50 -8.08 11.73 3.94
CA LEU A 50 -9.35 11.43 4.62
C LEU A 50 -9.20 10.41 5.75
N LEU A 51 -8.28 9.46 5.61
CA LEU A 51 -7.88 8.56 6.70
C LEU A 51 -7.26 9.35 7.86
N ASP A 52 -6.44 10.37 7.55
CA ASP A 52 -5.83 11.26 8.53
C ASP A 52 -6.86 12.20 9.20
N GLU A 53 -7.89 12.66 8.47
CA GLU A 53 -8.94 13.55 8.99
C GLU A 53 -9.99 12.86 9.86
N GLY A 54 -10.32 11.59 9.60
CA GLY A 54 -11.46 10.93 10.24
C GLY A 54 -11.58 9.44 9.95
N GLY A 55 -10.44 8.76 9.82
CA GLY A 55 -10.39 7.31 9.66
C GLY A 55 -11.09 6.80 8.40
N LEU A 56 -11.59 5.56 8.49
CA LEU A 56 -12.20 4.90 7.33
C LEU A 56 -13.54 5.53 6.96
N GLU A 57 -14.30 5.98 7.95
CA GLU A 57 -15.62 6.59 7.83
C GLU A 57 -15.56 7.85 6.96
N ALA A 58 -14.56 8.71 7.16
CA ALA A 58 -14.33 9.91 6.34
C ALA A 58 -13.93 9.57 4.89
N ALA A 59 -13.16 8.50 4.68
CA ALA A 59 -12.69 8.03 3.38
C ALA A 59 -13.78 7.38 2.49
N SER A 60 -14.95 8.02 2.36
CA SER A 60 -16.05 7.56 1.51
C SER A 60 -15.77 7.80 0.02
N LEU A 61 -16.33 6.98 -0.88
CA LEU A 61 -16.17 7.17 -2.34
C LEU A 61 -16.72 8.52 -2.84
N SER A 62 -17.68 9.11 -2.12
CA SER A 62 -18.18 10.47 -2.38
C SER A 62 -17.13 11.53 -2.08
N GLU A 63 -16.42 11.36 -0.97
CA GLU A 63 -15.49 12.35 -0.46
C GLU A 63 -14.13 12.24 -1.15
N ILE A 64 -13.64 11.02 -1.42
CA ILE A 64 -12.48 10.78 -2.29
C ILE A 64 -12.69 11.41 -3.68
N ALA A 65 -13.90 11.32 -4.24
CA ALA A 65 -14.26 11.97 -5.52
C ALA A 65 -14.21 13.50 -5.43
N ARG A 66 -14.75 14.08 -4.34
CA ARG A 66 -14.71 15.52 -4.05
C ARG A 66 -13.26 16.02 -3.93
N ARG A 67 -12.45 15.32 -3.14
CA ARG A 67 -11.08 15.69 -2.77
C ARG A 67 -10.11 15.58 -3.94
N SER A 68 -10.07 14.42 -4.62
CA SER A 68 -9.24 14.19 -5.81
C SER A 68 -9.66 15.01 -7.05
N LYS A 69 -10.81 15.71 -6.98
CA LYS A 69 -11.42 16.48 -8.08
C LYS A 69 -11.66 15.59 -9.31
N ILE A 70 -12.15 14.37 -9.07
CA ILE A 70 -12.48 13.35 -10.08
C ILE A 70 -13.92 12.90 -9.84
N SER A 71 -14.77 12.97 -10.87
CA SER A 71 -16.16 12.50 -10.74
C SER A 71 -16.22 11.00 -10.44
N LYS A 72 -17.21 10.55 -9.64
CA LYS A 72 -17.42 9.13 -9.29
C LYS A 72 -17.35 8.19 -10.50
N ALA A 73 -18.01 8.56 -11.60
CA ALA A 73 -18.00 7.82 -12.86
C ALA A 73 -16.60 7.68 -13.51
N ASN A 74 -15.65 8.59 -13.20
CA ASN A 74 -14.25 8.44 -13.57
C ASN A 74 -13.43 7.67 -12.52
N LEU A 75 -13.75 7.72 -11.22
CA LEU A 75 -13.09 6.87 -10.20
C LEU A 75 -13.23 5.39 -10.54
N TYR A 76 -14.44 4.96 -10.95
CA TYR A 76 -14.74 3.59 -11.42
C TYR A 76 -13.92 3.12 -12.64
N ARG A 77 -13.07 3.98 -13.23
CA ARG A 77 -12.14 3.63 -14.32
C ARG A 77 -10.71 3.35 -13.83
N TYR A 78 -10.47 3.53 -12.53
CA TYR A 78 -9.19 3.28 -11.84
C TYR A 78 -9.35 2.20 -10.76
N PHE A 79 -10.46 2.20 -10.02
CA PHE A 79 -10.77 1.29 -8.93
C PHE A 79 -12.25 0.88 -8.98
N GLU A 80 -12.58 -0.37 -8.68
CA GLU A 80 -13.96 -0.88 -8.74
C GLU A 80 -14.84 -0.50 -7.55
N SER A 81 -14.25 -0.29 -6.37
CA SER A 81 -14.93 0.09 -5.13
C SER A 81 -14.09 1.08 -4.31
N ARG A 82 -14.63 1.56 -3.18
CA ARG A 82 -13.87 2.31 -2.17
C ARG A 82 -12.79 1.42 -1.56
N GLU A 83 -13.12 0.16 -1.33
CA GLU A 83 -12.28 -0.80 -0.66
C GLU A 83 -11.11 -1.21 -1.58
N ALA A 84 -11.30 -1.24 -2.90
CA ALA A 84 -10.19 -1.35 -3.86
C ALA A 84 -9.22 -0.15 -3.83
N ILE A 85 -9.67 1.06 -3.45
CA ILE A 85 -8.79 2.22 -3.20
C ILE A 85 -8.04 2.03 -1.88
N LEU A 86 -8.74 1.63 -0.81
CA LEU A 86 -8.18 1.45 0.52
C LEU A 86 -7.21 0.26 0.62
N LEU A 87 -7.44 -0.83 -0.13
CA LEU A 87 -6.46 -1.94 -0.30
C LEU A 87 -5.18 -1.45 -0.99
N ALA A 88 -5.29 -0.53 -1.95
CA ALA A 88 -4.11 0.06 -2.58
C ALA A 88 -3.35 0.98 -1.63
N VAL A 89 -4.03 1.84 -0.86
CA VAL A 89 -3.40 2.61 0.23
C VAL A 89 -2.75 1.67 1.26
N SER A 90 -3.41 0.55 1.58
CA SER A 90 -2.88 -0.45 2.51
C SER A 90 -1.58 -1.09 2.03
N LEU A 91 -1.42 -1.35 0.71
CA LEU A 91 -0.14 -1.83 0.17
C LEU A 91 0.94 -0.76 0.28
N ASP A 92 0.66 0.46 -0.20
CA ASP A 92 1.63 1.56 -0.23
C ASP A 92 2.12 1.92 1.20
N GLU A 93 1.23 1.88 2.21
CA GLU A 93 1.57 2.11 3.63
C GLU A 93 2.27 0.91 4.31
N LEU A 94 1.90 -0.33 3.97
CA LEU A 94 2.55 -1.54 4.48
C LEU A 94 3.96 -1.72 3.90
N GLU A 95 4.17 -1.42 2.61
CA GLU A 95 5.50 -1.38 1.97
C GLU A 95 6.40 -0.39 2.73
N ALA A 96 5.93 0.85 2.90
CA ALA A 96 6.67 1.87 3.63
C ALA A 96 6.96 1.51 5.10
N TRP A 97 6.10 0.74 5.77
CA TRP A 97 6.34 0.24 7.12
C TRP A 97 7.34 -0.90 7.17
N LEU A 98 7.20 -1.90 6.29
CA LEU A 98 8.07 -3.06 6.22
C LEU A 98 9.50 -2.68 5.82
N ASP A 99 9.69 -1.69 4.96
CA ASP A 99 11.01 -1.12 4.65
C ASP A 99 11.66 -0.46 5.88
N ALA A 100 10.88 0.28 6.67
CA ALA A 100 11.37 0.91 7.90
C ALA A 100 11.68 -0.11 8.99
N LEU A 101 10.87 -1.17 9.13
CA LEU A 101 11.14 -2.28 10.03
C LEU A 101 12.40 -3.03 9.61
N THR A 102 12.56 -3.32 8.31
CA THR A 102 13.78 -3.93 7.74
C THR A 102 15.01 -3.10 8.11
N THR A 103 14.99 -1.81 7.76
CA THR A 103 16.09 -0.86 8.05
C THR A 103 16.41 -0.77 9.55
N ARG A 104 15.38 -0.75 10.40
CA ARG A 104 15.54 -0.62 11.86
C ARG A 104 16.03 -1.92 12.51
N VAL A 105 15.69 -3.08 11.96
CA VAL A 105 16.17 -4.40 12.40
C VAL A 105 17.62 -4.62 11.96
N GLU A 106 18.03 -4.17 10.78
CA GLU A 106 19.41 -4.27 10.30
C GLU A 106 20.42 -3.37 11.02
N THR A 107 19.94 -2.40 11.81
CA THR A 107 20.77 -1.58 12.72
C THR A 107 20.88 -2.15 14.14
N ILE A 108 20.28 -3.31 14.43
CA ILE A 108 20.40 -3.97 15.74
C ILE A 108 21.79 -4.59 15.89
N ALA A 109 22.54 -4.10 16.87
CA ALA A 109 23.90 -4.55 17.15
C ALA A 109 23.98 -6.03 17.55
N GLU A 110 25.11 -6.66 17.26
CA GLU A 110 25.42 -7.99 17.77
C GLU A 110 25.50 -8.00 19.31
N GLY A 111 25.07 -9.11 19.92
CA GLY A 111 25.05 -9.24 21.37
C GLY A 111 24.24 -10.43 21.88
N PRO A 112 24.00 -10.50 23.20
CA PRO A 112 23.17 -11.52 23.84
C PRO A 112 21.80 -11.63 23.16
N VAL A 113 21.30 -12.86 23.02
CA VAL A 113 20.04 -13.13 22.31
C VAL A 113 18.89 -12.30 22.89
N GLY A 114 18.72 -12.30 24.22
CA GLY A 114 17.65 -11.54 24.89
C GLY A 114 17.62 -10.06 24.54
N SER A 115 18.78 -9.38 24.56
CA SER A 115 18.90 -7.97 24.19
C SER A 115 18.52 -7.70 22.73
N ARG A 116 18.81 -8.64 21.82
CA ARG A 116 18.36 -8.55 20.42
C ARG A 116 16.87 -8.78 20.26
N LEU A 117 16.25 -9.69 21.03
CA LEU A 117 14.78 -9.87 20.98
C LEU A 117 14.05 -8.63 21.49
N GLU A 118 14.58 -7.99 22.52
CA GLU A 118 14.03 -6.73 23.05
C GLU A 118 14.17 -5.61 22.02
N ALA A 119 15.35 -5.45 21.40
CA ALA A 119 15.56 -4.49 20.32
C ALA A 119 14.68 -4.74 19.07
N ILE A 120 14.32 -5.99 18.77
CA ILE A 120 13.36 -6.33 17.69
C ILE A 120 11.93 -5.94 18.10
N ALA A 121 11.52 -6.22 19.35
CA ALA A 121 10.21 -5.83 19.86
C ALA A 121 10.05 -4.29 19.92
N ASP A 122 11.12 -3.58 20.29
CA ASP A 122 11.21 -2.12 20.22
C ASP A 122 11.10 -1.63 18.76
N ALA A 123 11.88 -2.20 17.83
CA ALA A 123 11.84 -1.85 16.41
C ALA A 123 10.43 -1.98 15.78
N VAL A 124 9.67 -3.03 16.15
CA VAL A 124 8.28 -3.21 15.71
C VAL A 124 7.39 -2.06 16.21
N VAL A 125 7.48 -1.70 17.49
CA VAL A 125 6.63 -0.64 18.07
C VAL A 125 7.04 0.75 17.62
N GLU A 126 8.35 1.06 17.58
CA GLU A 126 8.88 2.32 17.03
C GLU A 126 8.37 2.58 15.61
N THR A 127 8.43 1.58 14.73
CA THR A 127 8.06 1.73 13.31
C THR A 127 6.55 1.76 13.06
N LEU A 128 5.75 1.12 13.91
CA LEU A 128 4.28 1.22 13.92
C LEU A 128 3.81 2.58 14.45
N LEU A 129 4.39 3.07 15.55
CA LEU A 129 4.05 4.40 16.11
C LEU A 129 4.41 5.54 15.15
N ALA A 130 5.47 5.37 14.35
CA ALA A 130 5.81 6.29 13.27
C ALA A 130 4.83 6.26 12.07
N ARG A 131 3.88 5.31 12.01
CA ARG A 131 2.92 5.10 10.91
C ARG A 131 1.52 4.70 11.43
N PRO A 132 0.80 5.59 12.14
CA PRO A 132 -0.46 5.25 12.80
C PRO A 132 -1.54 4.67 11.86
N ARG A 133 -1.56 5.10 10.59
CA ARG A 133 -2.46 4.55 9.55
C ARG A 133 -2.34 3.05 9.35
N VAL A 134 -1.15 2.47 9.51
CA VAL A 134 -0.92 1.02 9.32
C VAL A 134 -1.82 0.22 10.25
N SER A 135 -1.95 0.62 11.52
CA SER A 135 -2.79 -0.06 12.50
C SER A 135 -4.29 -0.02 12.14
N VAL A 136 -4.77 1.14 11.67
CA VAL A 136 -6.16 1.34 11.20
C VAL A 136 -6.47 0.43 10.02
N LEU A 137 -5.58 0.40 9.03
CA LEU A 137 -5.74 -0.37 7.80
C LEU A 137 -5.62 -1.87 8.05
N VAL A 138 -4.66 -2.32 8.87
CA VAL A 138 -4.45 -3.73 9.24
C VAL A 138 -5.64 -4.31 10.00
N ALA A 139 -6.20 -3.59 10.99
CA ALA A 139 -7.39 -4.02 11.73
C ALA A 139 -8.65 -4.18 10.85
N SER A 140 -8.70 -3.42 9.76
CA SER A 140 -9.85 -3.36 8.86
C SER A 140 -9.69 -4.23 7.60
N LEU A 141 -8.50 -4.80 7.39
CA LEU A 141 -8.13 -5.46 6.14
C LEU A 141 -8.98 -6.70 5.86
N SER A 142 -8.86 -7.71 6.72
CA SER A 142 -9.57 -9.00 6.60
C SER A 142 -11.03 -8.92 7.05
N SER A 143 -11.43 -7.83 7.71
CA SER A 143 -12.78 -7.65 8.29
C SER A 143 -13.70 -6.82 7.38
N VAL A 144 -13.15 -5.83 6.65
CA VAL A 144 -13.91 -4.89 5.81
C VAL A 144 -13.39 -4.82 4.37
N LEU A 145 -12.08 -4.64 4.19
CA LEU A 145 -11.52 -4.27 2.89
C LEU A 145 -11.49 -5.44 1.89
N GLU A 146 -11.18 -6.65 2.35
CA GLU A 146 -11.13 -7.86 1.51
C GLU A 146 -12.52 -8.43 1.15
N HIS A 147 -13.59 -7.98 1.81
CA HIS A 147 -14.96 -8.48 1.57
C HIS A 147 -15.72 -7.76 0.45
N ASN A 148 -15.37 -6.50 0.15
CA ASN A 148 -16.13 -5.64 -0.78
C ASN A 148 -15.40 -5.40 -2.12
N VAL A 149 -14.70 -6.44 -2.59
CA VAL A 149 -13.90 -6.43 -3.83
C VAL A 149 -14.02 -7.76 -4.57
N GLY A 150 -13.81 -7.74 -5.89
CA GLY A 150 -13.78 -8.92 -6.74
C GLY A 150 -12.54 -9.77 -6.48
N THR A 151 -12.67 -11.09 -6.65
CA THR A 151 -11.58 -12.07 -6.39
C THR A 151 -10.28 -11.77 -7.13
N ALA A 152 -10.35 -11.12 -8.31
CA ALA A 152 -9.16 -10.68 -9.05
C ALA A 152 -8.34 -9.62 -8.28
N VAL A 153 -9.00 -8.65 -7.64
CA VAL A 153 -8.36 -7.61 -6.81
C VAL A 153 -7.79 -8.24 -5.54
N VAL A 154 -8.50 -9.18 -4.91
CA VAL A 154 -7.97 -9.94 -3.75
C VAL A 154 -6.71 -10.74 -4.13
N ILE A 155 -6.70 -11.40 -5.29
CA ILE A 155 -5.54 -12.15 -5.78
C ILE A 155 -4.35 -11.22 -6.09
N GLU A 156 -4.58 -10.05 -6.68
CA GLU A 156 -3.53 -9.04 -6.91
C GLU A 156 -2.98 -8.52 -5.57
N PHE A 157 -3.86 -8.12 -4.65
CA PHE A 157 -3.50 -7.64 -3.32
C PHE A 157 -2.70 -8.67 -2.51
N LYS A 158 -3.17 -9.91 -2.39
CA LYS A 158 -2.48 -10.98 -1.64
C LYS A 158 -1.11 -11.32 -2.25
N ARG A 159 -0.94 -11.23 -3.58
CA ARG A 159 0.36 -11.42 -4.24
C ARG A 159 1.35 -10.29 -3.91
N SER A 160 0.91 -9.04 -3.97
CA SER A 160 1.72 -7.88 -3.58
C SER A 160 2.12 -7.97 -2.10
N LEU A 161 1.14 -8.20 -1.21
CA LEU A 161 1.39 -8.35 0.23
C LEU A 161 2.37 -9.49 0.53
N HIS A 162 2.25 -10.64 -0.15
CA HIS A 162 3.19 -11.75 0.00
C HIS A 162 4.62 -11.34 -0.42
N ALA A 163 4.78 -10.65 -1.55
CA ALA A 163 6.09 -10.18 -2.02
C ALA A 163 6.75 -9.20 -1.04
N LEU A 164 5.98 -8.26 -0.47
CA LEU A 164 6.47 -7.28 0.51
C LEU A 164 7.02 -7.94 1.78
N THR A 165 6.51 -9.10 2.19
CA THR A 165 7.01 -9.79 3.41
C THR A 165 8.39 -10.44 3.27
N GLY A 166 9.00 -10.49 2.08
CA GLY A 166 10.28 -11.16 1.85
C GLY A 166 11.45 -10.54 2.63
N ALA A 167 11.86 -9.33 2.26
CA ALA A 167 12.98 -8.61 2.87
C ALA A 167 12.91 -8.48 4.41
N PRO A 168 11.79 -8.07 5.04
CA PRO A 168 11.71 -8.00 6.51
C PRO A 168 11.86 -9.37 7.18
N THR A 169 11.33 -10.45 6.57
CA THR A 169 11.50 -11.81 7.09
C THR A 169 12.98 -12.20 7.12
N GLU A 170 13.74 -11.89 6.06
CA GLU A 170 15.18 -12.17 6.03
C GLU A 170 15.97 -11.30 7.01
N ALA A 171 15.65 -10.01 7.14
CA ALA A 171 16.31 -9.12 8.09
C ALA A 171 16.08 -9.57 9.54
N LEU A 172 14.87 -10.00 9.88
CA LEU A 172 14.54 -10.59 11.18
C LEU A 172 15.28 -11.90 11.42
N ALA A 173 15.40 -12.75 10.40
CA ALA A 173 16.21 -13.97 10.46
C ALA A 173 17.72 -13.66 10.64
N ARG A 174 18.25 -12.58 10.04
CA ARG A 174 19.62 -12.10 10.29
C ARG A 174 19.81 -11.59 11.72
N ALA A 175 18.87 -10.79 12.23
CA ALA A 175 18.97 -10.22 13.58
C ALA A 175 18.77 -11.27 14.70
N ALA A 176 17.95 -12.30 14.48
CA ALA A 176 17.74 -13.43 15.40
C ALA A 176 17.89 -14.79 14.68
N PRO A 177 19.12 -15.26 14.39
CA PRO A 177 19.38 -16.46 13.58
C PRO A 177 18.71 -17.75 14.06
N GLY A 178 18.45 -17.89 15.35
CA GLY A 178 17.75 -19.06 15.91
C GLY A 178 16.28 -19.20 15.46
N LEU A 179 15.66 -18.14 14.92
CA LEU A 179 14.32 -18.22 14.33
C LEU A 179 14.33 -18.89 12.95
N GLY A 180 15.44 -18.77 12.23
CA GLY A 180 15.46 -18.98 10.78
C GLY A 180 14.44 -18.12 10.03
N VAL A 181 14.24 -18.44 8.75
CA VAL A 181 13.29 -17.72 7.88
C VAL A 181 11.83 -18.00 8.29
N ASP A 182 11.50 -19.22 8.68
CA ASP A 182 10.11 -19.58 8.97
C ASP A 182 9.65 -19.20 10.39
N GLY A 183 10.56 -19.16 11.37
CA GLY A 183 10.28 -18.51 12.66
C GLY A 183 10.11 -17.00 12.50
N ALA A 184 10.92 -16.33 11.68
CA ALA A 184 10.75 -14.91 11.36
C ALA A 184 9.42 -14.63 10.64
N ARG A 185 9.02 -15.49 9.69
CA ARG A 185 7.72 -15.41 8.99
C ARG A 185 6.54 -15.60 9.94
N THR A 186 6.67 -16.55 10.86
CA THR A 186 5.67 -16.84 11.91
C THR A 186 5.55 -15.65 12.86
N PHE A 187 6.67 -15.08 13.31
CA PHE A 187 6.70 -13.86 14.11
C PHE A 187 6.00 -12.68 13.40
N MET A 188 6.29 -12.43 12.12
CA MET A 188 5.61 -11.38 11.35
C MET A 188 4.10 -11.60 11.24
N THR A 189 3.65 -12.86 11.15
CA THR A 189 2.22 -13.20 11.15
C THR A 189 1.59 -12.91 12.53
N PHE A 190 2.27 -13.24 13.62
CA PHE A 190 1.84 -12.86 14.97
C PHE A 190 1.81 -11.34 15.20
N VAL A 191 2.78 -10.59 14.68
CA VAL A 191 2.76 -9.10 14.74
C VAL A 191 1.55 -8.55 13.98
N PHE A 192 1.30 -9.03 12.76
CA PHE A 192 0.14 -8.61 11.97
C PHE A 192 -1.19 -8.87 12.69
N VAL A 193 -1.39 -10.09 13.20
CA VAL A 193 -2.61 -10.46 13.94
C VAL A 193 -2.74 -9.68 15.25
N SER A 194 -1.63 -9.44 15.96
CA SER A 194 -1.60 -8.62 17.16
C SER A 194 -2.06 -7.20 16.90
N VAL A 195 -1.52 -6.54 15.86
CA VAL A 195 -1.90 -5.17 15.47
C VAL A 195 -3.38 -5.12 15.08
N ALA A 196 -3.84 -6.10 14.29
CA ALA A 196 -5.24 -6.17 13.86
C ALA A 196 -6.22 -6.32 15.02
N GLY A 197 -5.88 -7.14 16.03
CA GLY A 197 -6.71 -7.35 17.21
C GLY A 197 -6.66 -6.22 18.23
N VAL A 198 -5.48 -5.66 18.51
CA VAL A 198 -5.32 -4.65 19.59
C VAL A 198 -5.71 -3.25 19.16
N HIS A 199 -5.55 -2.88 17.89
CA HIS A 199 -5.86 -1.51 17.44
C HIS A 199 -7.30 -1.05 17.79
N PRO A 200 -8.39 -1.80 17.50
CA PRO A 200 -9.75 -1.38 17.86
C PRO A 200 -10.06 -1.47 19.36
N VAL A 201 -9.28 -2.21 20.15
CA VAL A 201 -9.39 -2.25 21.62
C VAL A 201 -8.72 -1.04 22.26
N ALA A 202 -7.55 -0.64 21.73
CA ALA A 202 -6.80 0.53 22.16
C ALA A 202 -7.34 1.86 21.58
N ASN A 203 -8.20 1.80 20.55
CA ASN A 203 -8.84 2.95 19.91
C ASN A 203 -10.36 2.70 19.79
N PRO A 204 -11.08 2.55 20.91
CA PRO A 204 -12.47 2.12 20.92
C PRO A 204 -13.42 3.26 20.49
N ALA A 205 -14.66 2.90 20.13
CA ALA A 205 -15.69 3.86 19.78
C ALA A 205 -16.01 4.81 20.97
N PRO A 206 -16.43 6.08 20.74
CA PRO A 206 -16.56 7.09 21.80
C PRO A 206 -17.39 6.66 23.03
N ALA A 207 -18.51 5.96 22.84
CA ALA A 207 -19.34 5.47 23.94
C ALA A 207 -18.67 4.37 24.79
N VAL A 208 -17.69 3.64 24.23
CA VAL A 208 -16.88 2.67 24.98
C VAL A 208 -15.70 3.38 25.65
N ALA A 209 -15.11 4.38 25.01
CA ALA A 209 -14.08 5.24 25.62
C ALA A 209 -14.62 6.02 26.84
N GLU A 210 -15.88 6.46 26.80
CA GLU A 210 -16.58 7.10 27.92
C GLU A 210 -16.75 6.15 29.12
N VAL A 211 -17.11 4.89 28.87
CA VAL A 211 -17.21 3.85 29.93
C VAL A 211 -15.83 3.49 30.49
N LEU A 212 -14.82 3.32 29.64
CA LEU A 212 -13.44 3.00 30.05
C LEU A 212 -12.72 4.14 30.80
N ALA A 213 -13.33 5.33 30.88
CA ALA A 213 -12.84 6.43 31.72
C ALA A 213 -13.25 6.28 33.20
N ASP A 214 -14.19 5.39 33.55
CA ASP A 214 -14.54 5.11 34.94
C ASP A 214 -13.50 4.15 35.59
N PRO A 215 -13.03 4.44 36.81
CA PRO A 215 -12.14 3.54 37.56
C PRO A 215 -12.64 2.09 37.72
N GLU A 216 -13.95 1.81 37.65
CA GLU A 216 -14.49 0.44 37.66
C GLU A 216 -13.97 -0.40 36.49
N PHE A 217 -13.73 0.21 35.33
CA PHE A 217 -13.33 -0.48 34.10
C PHE A 217 -11.85 -0.26 33.73
N ALA A 218 -11.05 0.35 34.61
CA ALA A 218 -9.65 0.68 34.34
C ALA A 218 -8.77 -0.54 33.97
N GLU A 219 -9.06 -1.73 34.52
CA GLU A 219 -8.36 -2.97 34.16
C GLU A 219 -8.67 -3.48 32.74
N MET A 220 -9.71 -2.95 32.08
CA MET A 220 -10.08 -3.29 30.70
C MET A 220 -9.38 -2.41 29.65
N CYS A 221 -8.67 -1.36 30.08
CA CYS A 221 -7.93 -0.46 29.20
C CYS A 221 -6.66 -1.13 28.66
N VAL A 222 -6.50 -1.19 27.33
CA VAL A 222 -5.31 -1.78 26.68
C VAL A 222 -4.53 -0.71 25.92
N GLU A 223 -3.32 -0.38 26.40
CA GLU A 223 -2.41 0.51 25.67
C GLU A 223 -1.75 -0.21 24.48
N PHE A 224 -1.88 0.37 23.27
CA PHE A 224 -1.40 -0.23 22.02
C PHE A 224 0.09 -0.62 22.07
N ALA A 225 0.97 0.33 22.41
CA ALA A 225 2.42 0.14 22.34
C ALA A 225 2.97 -0.86 23.39
N PRO A 226 2.61 -0.78 24.69
CA PRO A 226 2.97 -1.79 25.67
C PRO A 226 2.47 -3.20 25.30
N PHE A 227 1.23 -3.32 24.81
CA PHE A 227 0.67 -4.62 24.39
C PHE A 227 1.44 -5.23 23.22
N VAL A 228 1.64 -4.47 22.13
CA VAL A 228 2.37 -4.96 20.95
C VAL A 228 3.82 -5.32 21.31
N ARG A 229 4.49 -4.53 22.16
CA ARG A 229 5.85 -4.83 22.65
C ARG A 229 5.88 -6.15 23.42
N ALA A 230 4.99 -6.30 24.41
CA ALA A 230 4.93 -7.48 25.27
C ALA A 230 4.58 -8.75 24.48
N HIS A 231 3.61 -8.65 23.56
CA HIS A 231 3.23 -9.74 22.67
C HIS A 231 4.38 -10.14 21.74
N ALA A 232 5.02 -9.17 21.06
CA ALA A 232 6.15 -9.42 20.17
C ALA A 232 7.31 -10.12 20.90
N LEU A 233 7.71 -9.61 22.08
CA LEU A 233 8.78 -10.20 22.89
C LEU A 233 8.42 -11.60 23.41
N THR A 234 7.15 -11.85 23.74
CA THR A 234 6.66 -13.17 24.16
C THR A 234 6.74 -14.17 23.02
N VAL A 235 6.28 -13.80 21.81
CA VAL A 235 6.35 -14.65 20.62
C VAL A 235 7.80 -14.94 20.22
N LEU A 236 8.68 -13.94 20.22
CA LEU A 236 10.11 -14.12 19.92
C LEU A 236 10.77 -15.13 20.88
N ARG A 237 10.48 -15.03 22.18
CA ARG A 237 10.98 -15.97 23.20
C ARG A 237 10.38 -17.37 23.05
N GLY A 238 9.10 -17.50 22.73
CA GLY A 238 8.43 -18.79 22.52
C GLY A 238 8.91 -19.54 21.27
N LEU A 239 9.11 -18.83 20.16
CA LEU A 239 9.64 -19.41 18.92
C LEU A 239 11.09 -19.91 19.08
N LEU A 240 11.90 -19.24 19.90
CA LEU A 240 13.27 -19.66 20.23
C LEU A 240 13.38 -20.71 21.35
N ALA A 241 12.27 -21.02 22.02
CA ALA A 241 12.18 -22.09 23.02
C ALA A 241 11.53 -23.38 22.45
N SER A 242 11.11 -23.36 21.19
CA SER A 242 10.59 -24.52 20.47
C SER A 242 11.75 -25.42 20.01
N PRO A 243 11.67 -26.76 20.18
CA PRO A 243 12.75 -27.69 19.86
C PRO A 243 12.85 -28.06 18.37
#